data_AF-A0A2T6ZAA5-F1
#
_entry.id   AF-A0A2T6ZAA5-F1
#
_cell.length_a   1.000
_cell.length_b   1.000
_cell.length_c   1.000
_cell.angle_alpha   90.00
_cell.angle_beta   90.00
_cell.angle_gamma   90.00
#
_symmetry.space_group_name_H-M   'P 1'
#
loop_
_entity.id
_entity.type
_entity.pdbx_description
1 polymer ?
#
loop_
_entity_poly.entity_id
_entity_poly.type
_entity_poly.pdbx_seq_one_letter_code
_entity_poly.pdbx_strand_id
1 'polypeptide(L)'
;MGSTTFKGNGSQKEADCAWRPQKSRPLGTGWPTLVIECGVSRSHPRLAADAHWRFENSGGQLKIVLLISYSASKKEIRLQQWELVTIPDPHVTHGQLKPTRTAPAIMREIDLVAGISNEASLMLNFESVFLRPPAKGEGDFTFS
;
A
#
# COMPACT_ATOMS: atom_id res chain seq x y z
N MET A 1 9.93 11.33 11.57
CA MET A 1 10.00 10.04 10.84
C MET A 1 9.96 8.90 11.86
N GLY A 2 9.23 7.82 11.59
CA GLY A 2 9.12 6.65 12.48
C GLY A 2 10.01 5.49 12.01
N SER A 3 10.05 4.39 12.76
CA SER A 3 10.74 3.15 12.35
C SER A 3 10.27 2.69 10.96
N THR A 4 11.20 2.29 10.11
CA THR A 4 10.95 1.62 8.82
C THR A 4 10.96 0.09 8.96
N THR A 5 11.48 -0.43 10.07
CA THR A 5 11.57 -1.86 10.33
C THR A 5 10.37 -2.37 11.13
N PHE A 6 9.71 -3.41 10.62
CA PHE A 6 8.53 -4.03 11.23
C PHE A 6 8.71 -5.54 11.37
N LYS A 7 8.30 -6.07 12.52
CA LYS A 7 8.35 -7.50 12.85
C LYS A 7 6.98 -8.12 12.61
N GLY A 8 6.95 -9.22 11.89
CA GLY A 8 5.77 -10.07 11.69
C GLY A 8 6.07 -11.50 12.15
N ASN A 9 5.16 -12.42 11.84
CA ASN A 9 5.29 -13.82 12.23
C ASN A 9 6.54 -14.44 11.60
N GLY A 10 7.58 -14.65 12.42
CA GLY A 10 8.83 -15.32 12.05
C GLY A 10 9.79 -14.51 11.16
N SER A 11 9.52 -13.23 10.88
CA SER A 11 10.40 -12.41 10.05
C SER A 11 10.31 -10.91 10.36
N GLN A 12 11.35 -10.17 9.97
CA GLN A 12 11.44 -8.72 10.10
C GLN A 12 11.78 -8.12 8.75
N LYS A 13 11.06 -7.07 8.33
CA LYS A 13 11.30 -6.36 7.07
C LYS A 13 11.44 -4.87 7.29
N GLU A 14 12.35 -4.24 6.56
CA GLU A 14 12.56 -2.80 6.54
C GLU A 14 11.97 -2.22 5.26
N ALA A 15 11.15 -1.18 5.39
CA ALA A 15 10.60 -0.44 4.26
C ALA A 15 11.59 0.63 3.79
N ASP A 16 11.57 0.95 2.51
CA ASP A 16 12.32 2.13 2.03
C ASP A 16 11.77 3.41 2.66
N CYS A 17 10.44 3.56 2.71
CA CYS A 17 9.78 4.62 3.48
C CYS A 17 8.51 4.10 4.17
N ALA A 18 8.26 4.59 5.38
CA ALA A 18 7.05 4.29 6.12
C ALA A 18 6.52 5.56 6.81
N TRP A 19 5.20 5.75 6.77
CA TRP A 19 4.53 6.87 7.39
C TRP A 19 3.46 6.41 8.39
N ARG A 20 3.47 7.04 9.57
CA ARG A 20 2.53 6.78 10.65
C ARG A 20 1.95 8.11 11.17
N PRO A 21 0.63 8.23 11.33
CA PRO A 21 0.02 9.43 11.90
C PRO A 21 0.29 9.46 13.40
N GLN A 22 1.26 10.24 13.87
CA GLN A 22 1.63 10.26 15.29
C GLN A 22 0.47 10.66 16.22
N LYS A 23 -0.41 11.56 15.78
CA LYS A 23 -1.58 11.98 16.56
C LYS A 23 -2.57 10.83 16.77
N SER A 24 -2.86 10.07 15.71
CA SER A 24 -3.84 8.98 15.72
C SER A 24 -3.25 7.64 16.18
N ARG A 25 -1.92 7.49 16.11
CA ARG A 25 -1.17 6.33 16.59
C ARG A 25 0.05 6.81 17.37
N PRO A 26 -0.05 7.18 18.66
CA PRO A 26 1.07 7.75 19.40
C PRO A 26 2.21 6.76 19.68
N LEU A 27 1.89 5.46 19.79
CA LEU A 27 2.88 4.43 20.08
C LEU A 27 3.91 4.28 18.95
N GLY A 28 5.19 4.38 19.30
CA GLY A 28 6.32 4.25 18.37
C GLY A 28 6.42 2.89 17.69
N THR A 29 5.85 1.86 18.32
CA THR A 29 5.80 0.47 17.85
C THR A 29 4.59 0.18 16.95
N GLY A 30 3.70 1.15 16.74
CA GLY A 30 2.54 0.98 15.87
C GLY A 30 2.95 0.80 14.41
N TRP A 31 2.20 -0.04 13.69
CA TRP A 31 2.35 -0.17 12.24
C TRP A 31 2.03 1.17 11.53
N PRO A 32 2.68 1.43 10.38
CA PRO A 32 2.42 2.59 9.56
C PRO A 32 1.07 2.43 8.85
N THR A 33 0.53 3.53 8.35
CA THR A 33 -0.67 3.50 7.48
C THR A 33 -0.30 3.51 6.00
N LEU A 34 0.87 4.03 5.67
CA LEU A 34 1.44 4.05 4.32
C LEU A 34 2.87 3.51 4.34
N VAL A 35 3.16 2.61 3.41
CA VAL A 35 4.53 2.14 3.11
C VAL A 35 4.81 2.42 1.63
N ILE A 36 6.03 2.85 1.34
CA ILE A 36 6.54 2.99 -0.03
C ILE A 36 7.74 2.06 -0.15
N GLU A 37 7.74 1.24 -1.20
CA GLU A 37 8.88 0.38 -1.55
C GLU A 37 9.30 0.67 -2.99
N CYS A 38 10.60 0.70 -3.20
CA CYS A 38 11.24 1.09 -4.44
C CYS A 38 12.08 -0.08 -4.98
N GLY A 39 12.16 -0.22 -6.30
CA GLY A 39 13.07 -1.18 -6.89
C GLY A 39 13.15 -1.12 -8.40
N VAL A 40 13.63 -2.22 -8.98
CA VAL A 40 13.72 -2.40 -10.43
C VAL A 40 12.72 -3.46 -10.88
N SER A 41 12.41 -3.55 -12.18
CA SER A 41 11.39 -4.48 -12.68
C SER A 41 11.65 -5.94 -12.30
N ARG A 42 12.91 -6.36 -12.19
CA ARG A 42 13.28 -7.72 -11.72
C ARG A 42 12.91 -7.97 -10.26
N SER A 43 12.83 -6.94 -9.41
CA SER A 43 12.41 -7.08 -8.01
C SER A 43 10.89 -7.03 -7.84
N HIS A 44 10.12 -6.80 -8.90
CA HIS A 44 8.66 -6.63 -8.81
C HIS A 44 7.93 -7.79 -8.12
N PRO A 45 8.20 -9.09 -8.43
CA PRO A 45 7.57 -10.19 -7.71
C PRO A 45 7.90 -10.20 -6.21
N ARG A 46 9.13 -9.81 -5.85
CA ARG A 46 9.56 -9.68 -4.46
C ARG A 46 8.85 -8.52 -3.77
N LEU A 47 8.76 -7.36 -4.42
CA LEU A 47 8.05 -6.19 -3.90
C LEU A 47 6.56 -6.48 -3.65
N ALA A 48 5.91 -7.20 -4.56
CA ALA A 48 4.54 -7.66 -4.36
C ALA A 48 4.42 -8.63 -3.17
N ALA A 49 5.32 -9.61 -3.05
CA ALA A 49 5.36 -10.50 -1.90
C ALA A 49 5.62 -9.75 -0.57
N ASP A 50 6.46 -8.71 -0.60
CA ASP A 50 6.70 -7.83 0.55
C ASP A 50 5.44 -7.05 0.92
N ALA A 51 4.71 -6.49 -0.06
CA ALA A 51 3.42 -5.83 0.16
C ALA A 51 2.39 -6.78 0.80
N HIS A 52 2.21 -7.98 0.24
CA HIS A 52 1.34 -9.02 0.80
C HIS A 52 1.67 -9.32 2.26
N TRP A 53 2.95 -9.61 2.53
CA TRP A 53 3.42 -9.90 3.88
C TRP A 53 3.13 -8.74 4.84
N ARG A 54 3.33 -7.49 4.42
CA ARG A 54 3.06 -6.32 5.25
C ARG A 54 1.58 -6.20 5.59
N PHE A 55 0.69 -6.40 4.63
CA PHE A 55 -0.75 -6.37 4.89
C PHE A 55 -1.18 -7.45 5.87
N GLU A 56 -0.73 -8.68 5.66
CA GLU A 56 -1.03 -9.84 6.50
C GLU A 56 -0.56 -9.65 7.95
N ASN A 57 0.63 -9.06 8.15
CA ASN A 57 1.24 -8.92 9.46
C ASN A 57 0.85 -7.61 10.19
N SER A 58 0.27 -6.65 9.49
CA SER A 58 -0.11 -5.35 10.08
C SER A 58 -1.34 -5.40 10.99
N GLY A 59 -2.11 -6.49 10.97
CA GLY A 59 -3.40 -6.58 11.67
C GLY A 59 -4.39 -5.50 11.20
N GLY A 60 -4.36 -5.14 9.91
CA GLY A 60 -5.23 -4.11 9.31
C GLY A 60 -4.84 -2.66 9.64
N GLN A 61 -3.70 -2.44 10.29
CA GLN A 61 -3.20 -1.09 10.60
C GLN A 61 -2.60 -0.39 9.38
N LEU A 62 -1.98 -1.17 8.48
CA LEU A 62 -1.50 -0.70 7.19
C LEU A 62 -2.68 -0.53 6.24
N LYS A 63 -2.75 0.62 5.57
CA LYS A 63 -3.85 0.97 4.67
C LYS A 63 -3.41 0.92 3.22
N ILE A 64 -2.21 1.42 2.92
CA ILE A 64 -1.70 1.56 1.56
C ILE A 64 -0.24 1.08 1.49
N VAL A 65 0.08 0.31 0.45
CA VAL A 65 1.47 0.09 0.00
C VAL A 65 1.63 0.65 -1.40
N LEU A 66 2.55 1.59 -1.58
CA LEU A 66 2.92 2.13 -2.88
C LEU A 66 4.20 1.43 -3.37
N LEU A 67 4.09 0.64 -4.44
CA LEU A 67 5.25 0.02 -5.08
C LEU A 67 5.70 0.88 -6.26
N ILE A 68 6.98 1.21 -6.28
CA ILE A 68 7.62 1.99 -7.34
C ILE A 68 8.70 1.12 -7.95
N SER A 69 8.60 0.80 -9.24
CA SER A 69 9.63 -0.02 -9.91
C SER A 69 10.05 0.55 -11.26
N TYR A 70 11.35 0.66 -11.48
CA TYR A 70 11.89 1.11 -12.77
C TYR A 70 12.20 -0.08 -13.70
N SER A 71 11.73 -0.01 -14.94
CA SER A 71 12.04 -0.98 -15.98
C SER A 71 13.06 -0.40 -16.96
N ALA A 72 14.31 -0.87 -16.92
CA ALA A 72 15.35 -0.43 -17.83
C ALA A 72 15.08 -0.80 -19.30
N SER A 73 14.43 -1.94 -19.56
CA SER A 73 14.10 -2.39 -20.92
C SER A 73 13.00 -1.54 -21.55
N LYS A 74 12.02 -1.12 -20.76
CA LYS A 74 10.91 -0.28 -21.20
C LYS A 74 11.16 1.23 -21.03
N LYS A 75 12.19 1.60 -20.26
CA LYS A 75 12.50 2.98 -19.85
C LYS A 75 11.30 3.68 -19.19
N GLU A 76 10.59 2.95 -18.33
CA GLU A 76 9.38 3.40 -17.63
C GLU A 76 9.50 3.19 -16.11
N ILE A 77 8.79 4.01 -15.34
CA ILE A 77 8.57 3.80 -13.90
C ILE A 77 7.15 3.30 -13.73
N ARG A 78 6.98 2.12 -13.14
CA ARG A 78 5.69 1.57 -12.76
C ARG A 78 5.37 1.92 -11.32
N LEU A 79 4.21 2.53 -11.11
CA LEU A 79 3.61 2.82 -9.82
C LEU A 79 2.41 1.90 -9.61
N GLN A 80 2.34 1.25 -8.45
CA GLN A 80 1.17 0.48 -8.03
C GLN A 80 0.73 0.87 -6.63
N GLN A 81 -0.55 1.20 -6.50
CA GLN A 81 -1.20 1.39 -5.22
C GLN A 81 -1.91 0.11 -4.81
N TRP A 82 -1.43 -0.52 -3.75
CA TRP A 82 -2.03 -1.70 -3.16
C TRP A 82 -2.83 -1.33 -1.92
N GLU A 83 -4.01 -1.93 -1.78
CA GLU A 83 -4.89 -1.79 -0.62
C GLU A 83 -5.56 -3.13 -0.27
N LEU A 84 -6.12 -3.21 0.94
CA LEU A 84 -6.96 -4.33 1.33
C LEU A 84 -8.39 -4.14 0.80
N VAL A 85 -8.85 -5.10 0.00
CA VAL A 85 -10.23 -5.13 -0.53
C VAL A 85 -10.99 -6.31 0.01
N THR A 86 -12.29 -6.12 0.27
CA THR A 86 -13.21 -7.21 0.64
C THR A 86 -13.78 -7.84 -0.63
N ILE A 87 -13.49 -9.12 -0.84
CA ILE A 87 -13.93 -9.90 -2.00
C ILE A 87 -14.77 -11.12 -1.55
N PRO A 88 -15.67 -11.63 -2.41
CA PRO A 88 -16.36 -12.90 -2.13
C PRO A 88 -15.36 -14.03 -1.90
N ASP A 89 -15.62 -14.89 -0.91
CA ASP A 89 -14.78 -16.05 -0.64
C ASP A 89 -15.28 -17.27 -1.44
N PRO A 90 -14.51 -17.77 -2.43
CA PRO A 90 -14.93 -18.91 -3.23
C PRO A 90 -14.80 -20.27 -2.50
N HIS A 91 -14.20 -20.33 -1.30
CA HIS A 91 -13.88 -21.59 -0.62
C HIS A 91 -14.91 -22.05 0.42
N VAL A 92 -16.09 -21.42 0.48
CA VAL A 92 -17.06 -21.71 1.56
C VAL A 92 -18.22 -22.57 1.08
N THR A 93 -18.44 -23.66 1.82
CA THR A 93 -19.48 -24.67 1.62
C THR A 93 -20.85 -24.21 2.15
N HIS A 94 -21.93 -24.74 1.57
CA HIS A 94 -23.35 -24.42 1.83
C HIS A 94 -23.68 -24.03 3.29
N GLY A 95 -24.24 -22.83 3.51
CA GLY A 95 -24.88 -22.43 4.77
C GLY A 95 -24.63 -20.99 5.23
N GLN A 96 -23.60 -20.30 4.71
CA GLN A 96 -23.33 -18.90 5.06
C GLN A 96 -23.86 -17.92 4.00
N LEU A 97 -24.56 -16.86 4.43
CA LEU A 97 -24.92 -15.74 3.56
C LEU A 97 -23.63 -15.03 3.10
N LYS A 98 -23.23 -15.26 1.84
CA LYS A 98 -22.17 -14.52 1.11
C LYS A 98 -20.89 -14.29 1.93
N PRO A 99 -20.10 -15.35 2.18
CA PRO A 99 -18.83 -15.20 2.87
C PRO A 99 -17.90 -14.30 2.06
N THR A 100 -17.18 -13.42 2.76
CA THR A 100 -16.21 -12.51 2.18
C THR A 100 -14.89 -12.62 2.90
N ARG A 101 -13.79 -12.39 2.19
CA ARG A 101 -12.46 -12.27 2.76
C ARG A 101 -11.83 -10.94 2.36
N THR A 102 -10.87 -10.49 3.17
CA THR A 102 -10.06 -9.32 2.83
C THR A 102 -8.73 -9.76 2.26
N ALA A 103 -8.33 -9.23 1.11
CA ALA A 103 -7.07 -9.55 0.45
C ALA A 103 -6.41 -8.30 -0.13
N PRO A 104 -5.07 -8.23 -0.19
CA PRO A 104 -4.36 -7.18 -0.91
C PRO A 104 -4.70 -7.23 -2.41
N ALA A 105 -5.00 -6.07 -2.99
CA ALA A 105 -5.21 -5.93 -4.43
C ALA A 105 -4.62 -4.60 -4.93
N ILE A 106 -4.26 -4.58 -6.22
CA ILE A 106 -3.84 -3.37 -6.91
C ILE A 106 -5.10 -2.54 -7.21
N MET A 107 -5.20 -1.36 -6.60
CA MET A 107 -6.28 -0.41 -6.84
C MET A 107 -6.00 0.52 -8.01
N ARG A 108 -4.73 0.85 -8.21
CA ARG A 108 -4.26 1.69 -9.32
C ARG A 108 -2.89 1.20 -9.78
N GLU A 109 -2.69 1.21 -11.09
CA GLU A 109 -1.40 0.98 -11.73
C GLU A 109 -1.17 2.06 -12.79
N ILE A 110 0.01 2.67 -12.78
CA ILE A 110 0.39 3.75 -13.71
C ILE A 110 1.82 3.47 -14.18
N ASP A 111 2.02 3.47 -15.49
CA ASP A 111 3.33 3.45 -16.11
C ASP A 111 3.71 4.87 -16.56
N LEU A 112 4.77 5.42 -15.97
CA LEU A 112 5.31 6.74 -16.27
C LEU A 112 6.48 6.62 -17.24
N VAL A 113 6.35 7.25 -18.40
CA VAL A 113 7.38 7.30 -19.44
C VAL A 113 7.87 8.74 -19.58
N ALA A 114 9.18 8.92 -19.62
CA ALA A 114 9.77 10.27 -19.69
C ALA A 114 9.27 11.02 -20.94
N GLY A 115 8.77 12.24 -20.74
CA GLY A 115 8.26 13.11 -21.81
C GLY A 115 6.84 12.79 -22.28
N ILE A 116 6.15 11.82 -21.68
CA ILE A 116 4.76 11.50 -21.98
C ILE A 116 3.90 11.91 -20.78
N SER A 117 2.96 12.83 -20.99
CA SER A 117 1.96 13.16 -19.97
C SER A 117 1.04 11.96 -19.79
N ASN A 118 0.84 11.53 -18.54
CA ASN A 118 -0.16 10.54 -18.21
C ASN A 118 -1.44 11.25 -17.75
N GLU A 119 -2.61 10.77 -18.16
CA GLU A 119 -3.90 11.30 -17.67
C GLU A 119 -4.37 10.56 -16.40
N ALA A 120 -3.73 9.43 -16.07
CA ALA A 120 -4.02 8.69 -14.85
C ALA A 120 -3.35 9.36 -13.65
N SER A 121 -4.11 9.53 -12.57
CA SER A 121 -3.59 10.03 -11.30
C SER A 121 -3.60 8.97 -10.21
N LEU A 122 -2.59 9.01 -9.35
CA LEU A 122 -2.54 8.22 -8.12
C LEU A 122 -3.16 9.03 -6.99
N MET A 123 -4.03 8.43 -6.19
CA MET A 123 -4.76 9.13 -5.13
C MET A 123 -4.58 8.42 -3.80
N LEU A 124 -3.91 9.08 -2.85
CA LEU A 124 -3.84 8.62 -1.47
C LEU A 124 -4.98 9.26 -0.69
N ASN A 125 -5.94 8.44 -0.26
CA ASN A 125 -7.05 8.92 0.55
C ASN A 125 -6.55 9.46 1.90
N PHE A 126 -6.98 10.67 2.24
CA PHE A 126 -6.55 11.37 3.45
C PHE A 126 -6.88 10.58 4.71
N GLU A 127 -8.10 10.03 4.82
CA GLU A 127 -8.52 9.31 6.01
C GLU A 127 -7.77 7.99 6.18
N SER A 128 -7.48 7.28 5.08
CA SER A 128 -6.63 6.09 5.08
C SER A 128 -5.23 6.39 5.60
N VAL A 129 -4.64 7.51 5.18
CA VAL A 129 -3.31 7.92 5.64
C VAL A 129 -3.41 8.38 7.10
N PHE A 130 -4.19 9.43 7.41
CA PHE A 130 -4.17 10.14 8.69
C PHE A 130 -5.05 9.54 9.80
N LEU A 131 -5.95 8.61 9.48
CA LEU A 131 -6.92 7.98 10.39
C LEU A 131 -7.83 8.99 11.11
N ARG A 132 -8.19 10.06 10.41
CA ARG A 132 -9.15 11.07 10.86
C ARG A 132 -9.75 11.78 9.64
N PRO A 133 -10.92 12.42 9.79
CA PRO A 133 -11.46 13.28 8.75
C PRO A 133 -10.53 14.46 8.40
N PRO A 134 -10.55 14.95 7.16
CA PRO A 134 -9.83 16.15 6.76
C PRO A 134 -10.39 17.40 7.45
N ALA A 135 -9.50 18.29 7.89
CA ALA A 135 -9.86 19.63 8.33
C ALA A 135 -10.01 20.58 7.13
N LYS A 136 -10.43 21.82 7.38
CA LYS A 136 -10.52 22.84 6.34
C LYS A 136 -9.16 23.04 5.66
N GLY A 137 -9.12 22.82 4.34
CA GLY A 137 -7.90 22.93 3.52
C GLY A 137 -7.07 21.64 3.43
N GLU A 138 -7.50 20.56 4.09
CA GLU A 138 -6.93 19.22 3.91
C GLU A 138 -7.79 18.41 2.93
N GLY A 139 -7.18 17.44 2.25
CA GLY A 139 -7.86 16.58 1.29
C GLY A 139 -6.95 15.45 0.82
N ASP A 140 -7.45 14.66 -0.12
CA ASP A 140 -6.70 13.56 -0.71
C ASP A 140 -5.45 14.06 -1.44
N PHE A 141 -4.39 13.24 -1.45
CA PHE A 141 -3.17 13.56 -2.17
C PHE A 141 -3.25 12.96 -3.56
N THR A 142 -3.23 13.82 -4.58
CA THR A 142 -3.27 13.42 -5.99
C THR A 142 -1.90 13.63 -6.63
N PHE A 143 -1.37 12.60 -7.27
CA PHE A 143 -0.18 12.65 -8.11
C PHE A 143 -0.65 12.49 -9.56
N SER A 144 -0.52 13.56 -10.35
CA SER A 144 -0.93 13.66 -11.76
C SER A 144 0.24 14.13 -12.61
#